data_AF-A0A929ENQ2-F1
#
_entry.id   AF-A0A929ENQ2-F1
#
_cell.length_a   1.000
_cell.length_b   1.000
_cell.length_c   1.000
_cell.angle_alpha   90.00
_cell.angle_beta   90.00
_cell.angle_gamma   90.00
#
_symmetry.space_group_name_H-M   'P 1'
#
loop_
_entity.id
_entity.type
_entity.pdbx_description
1 polymer ?
#
loop_
_entity_poly.entity_id
_entity_poly.type
_entity_poly.pdbx_seq_one_letter_code
_entity_poly.pdbx_strand_id
1 'polypeptide(L)' 'IYFNLAKIYILSDKKALAVKAVDKGLKYDNAHEGLNRLHAELGERRKPAVGFLPREAAINKSIGKMTYKGDKPEDEPGKD' A
#
# COMPACT_ATOMS: atom_id res chain seq x y z
N ILE A 1 -5.23 11.58 -14.58
CA ILE A 1 -4.42 12.49 -13.72
C ILE A 1 -3.99 11.81 -12.42
N TYR A 2 -4.93 11.25 -11.62
CA TYR A 2 -4.61 10.60 -10.34
C TYR A 2 -3.58 9.48 -10.43
N PHE A 3 -3.58 8.69 -11.51
CA PHE A 3 -2.56 7.67 -11.77
C PHE A 3 -1.14 8.25 -11.82
N ASN A 4 -0.89 9.28 -12.64
CA ASN A 4 0.42 9.93 -12.73
C ASN A 4 0.83 10.59 -11.41
N LEU A 5 -0.13 11.20 -10.71
CA LEU A 5 0.11 11.80 -9.40
C LEU A 5 0.55 10.75 -8.37
N ALA A 6 -0.09 9.58 -8.36
CA ALA A 6 0.30 8.45 -7.52
C ALA A 6 1.72 7.98 -7.86
N LYS A 7 2.06 7.82 -9.15
CA LYS A 7 3.43 7.45 -9.57
C LYS A 7 4.48 8.46 -9.10
N ILE A 8 4.21 9.77 -9.20
CA ILE A 8 5.12 10.81 -8.71
C ILE A 8 5.32 10.68 -7.19
N TYR A 9 4.25 10.42 -6.43
CA TYR A 9 4.38 10.23 -4.99
C TYR A 9 5.15 8.96 -4.62
N ILE A 10 5.04 7.88 -5.40
CA ILE A 10 5.85 6.66 -5.21
C ILE A 10 7.33 6.98 -5.47
N LEU A 11 7.64 7.62 -6.59
CA LEU A 11 9.01 8.02 -6.94
C LEU A 11 9.62 9.01 -5.93
N SER A 12 8.78 9.74 -5.20
CA SER A 12 9.20 10.67 -4.15
C SER A 12 9.26 10.04 -2.74
N ASP A 13 9.09 8.73 -2.61
CA ASP A 13 8.98 7.99 -1.33
C ASP A 13 7.84 8.49 -0.39
N LYS A 14 6.81 9.09 -0.97
CA LYS A 14 5.64 9.63 -0.25
C LYS A 14 4.47 8.65 -0.30
N LYS A 15 4.66 7.43 0.20
CA LYS A 15 3.67 6.32 0.13
C LYS A 15 2.28 6.71 0.61
N ALA A 16 2.16 7.46 1.71
CA ALA A 16 0.87 7.90 2.23
C ALA A 16 0.10 8.84 1.28
N LEU A 17 0.81 9.66 0.51
CA LEU A 17 0.20 10.53 -0.50
C LEU A 17 -0.14 9.74 -1.77
N ALA A 18 0.69 8.75 -2.14
CA ALA A 18 0.40 7.84 -3.24
C ALA A 18 -0.92 7.10 -3.02
N VAL A 19 -1.12 6.51 -1.83
CA VAL A 19 -2.39 5.84 -1.47
C VAL A 19 -3.57 6.80 -1.58
N LYS A 20 -3.47 8.02 -1.02
CA LYS A 20 -4.55 9.03 -1.12
C LYS A 20 -4.88 9.39 -2.56
N ALA A 21 -3.87 9.49 -3.44
CA ALA A 21 -4.07 9.79 -4.85
C ALA A 21 -4.77 8.63 -5.57
N VAL A 22 -4.37 7.39 -5.27
CA VAL A 22 -5.01 6.18 -5.82
C VAL A 22 -6.45 6.08 -5.37
N ASP A 23 -6.73 6.17 -4.07
CA ASP A 23 -8.09 6.13 -3.51
C ASP A 23 -8.98 7.21 -4.12
N LYS A 24 -8.43 8.41 -4.30
CA LYS A 24 -9.16 9.51 -4.92
C LYS A 24 -9.45 9.23 -6.40
N GLY A 25 -8.50 8.66 -7.13
CA GLY A 25 -8.70 8.25 -8.52
C GLY A 25 -9.78 7.17 -8.68
N LEU A 26 -9.73 6.12 -7.85
CA LEU A 26 -10.70 5.01 -7.87
C LEU A 26 -12.12 5.43 -7.49
N LYS A 27 -12.29 6.54 -6.75
CA LYS A 27 -13.61 7.15 -6.50
C LYS A 27 -14.24 7.77 -7.76
N TYR A 28 -13.44 8.22 -8.72
CA TYR A 28 -13.95 8.77 -9.98
C TYR A 28 -14.10 7.69 -11.05
N ASP A 29 -13.15 6.77 -11.13
CA ASP A 29 -13.16 5.64 -12.05
C ASP A 29 -12.63 4.42 -11.31
N ASN A 30 -13.56 3.57 -10.88
CA ASN A 30 -13.28 2.35 -10.13
C ASN A 30 -12.72 1.21 -11.02
N ALA A 31 -12.92 1.29 -12.33
CA ALA A 31 -12.49 0.27 -13.28
C ALA A 31 -11.10 0.56 -13.86
N HIS A 32 -10.50 1.71 -13.53
CA HIS A 32 -9.20 2.11 -14.04
C HIS A 32 -8.09 1.10 -13.65
N GLU A 33 -7.68 0.26 -14.60
CA GLU A 33 -6.75 -0.84 -14.37
C GLU A 33 -5.44 -0.41 -13.70
N GLY A 34 -4.81 0.67 -14.18
CA GLY A 34 -3.54 1.14 -13.62
C GLY A 34 -3.64 1.58 -12.15
N LEU A 35 -4.78 2.14 -11.73
CA LEU A 35 -4.99 2.54 -10.34
C LEU A 35 -5.24 1.32 -9.46
N ASN A 36 -5.97 0.32 -9.96
CA ASN A 36 -6.20 -0.94 -9.25
C ASN A 36 -4.90 -1.73 -9.05
N ARG A 37 -4.01 -1.78 -10.06
CA ARG A 37 -2.67 -2.37 -9.93
C ARG A 37 -1.83 -1.63 -8.88
N LEU A 38 -1.75 -0.29 -8.98
CA LEU A 38 -1.04 0.52 -7.99
C LEU A 38 -1.62 0.35 -6.58
N HIS A 39 -2.94 0.22 -6.44
CA HIS A 39 -3.58 -0.01 -5.14
C HIS A 39 -3.12 -1.35 -4.54
N ALA A 40 -3.05 -2.41 -5.34
CA ALA A 40 -2.53 -3.71 -4.92
C ALA A 40 -1.04 -3.66 -4.57
N GLU A 41 -0.20 -3.03 -5.41
CA GLU A 41 1.25 -2.87 -5.19
C GLU A 41 1.59 -2.05 -3.93
N LEU A 42 0.81 -1.00 -3.66
CA LEU A 42 0.98 -0.18 -2.46
C LEU A 42 0.65 -0.98 -1.19
N GLY A 43 -0.17 -2.03 -1.31
CA GLY A 43 -0.56 -2.93 -0.25
C GLY A 43 -1.52 -2.29 0.75
N GLU A 44 -2.50 -3.07 1.21
CA GLU A 44 -3.37 -2.64 2.29
C GLU A 44 -2.66 -2.73 3.64
N ARG A 45 -2.86 -1.73 4.50
CA ARG A 45 -2.43 -1.83 5.90
C ARG A 45 -3.22 -2.96 6.56
N ARG A 46 -2.54 -4.07 6.84
CA ARG A 46 -3.14 -5.20 7.59
C ARG A 46 -3.81 -4.71 8.87
N LYS A 47 -5.06 -5.15 9.06
CA LYS A 47 -5.81 -4.94 10.30
C LYS A 47 -5.07 -5.61 11.47
N PRO A 48 -5.18 -5.07 12.71
CA PRO A 48 -4.64 -5.75 13.88
C PRO A 48 -5.21 -7.16 13.99
N ALA A 49 -4.37 -8.14 14.31
CA ALA A 49 -4.78 -9.55 14.40
C ALA A 49 -5.86 -9.75 15.47
N VAL A 50 -5.79 -8.98 16.55
CA VAL A 50 -6.78 -8.93 17.62
C VAL A 50 -7.44 -7.55 17.59
N GLY A 51 -8.66 -7.48 17.05
CA GLY A 51 -9.36 -6.22 16.78
C GLY A 51 -9.81 -5.42 18.02
N PHE A 52 -9.97 -6.08 19.18
CA PHE A 52 -10.31 -5.40 20.43
C PHE A 52 -9.10 -4.84 21.18
N LEU A 53 -7.88 -5.19 20.77
CA LEU A 53 -6.65 -4.67 21.34
C LEU A 53 -6.07 -3.56 20.46
N PRO A 54 -5.47 -2.51 21.05
CA PRO A 54 -4.77 -1.50 20.29
C PRO A 54 -3.61 -2.13 19.51
N ARG A 55 -3.20 -1.50 18.40
CA ARG A 55 -2.12 -2.00 17.55
C ARG A 55 -0.78 -2.06 18.30
N GLU A 56 -0.62 -1.19 19.28
CA GLU A 56 0.57 -1.02 20.10
C GLU A 56 0.73 -2.14 21.12
N ALA A 57 -0.33 -2.91 21.39
CA ALA A 57 -0.32 -4.04 22.29
C ALA A 57 0.72 -5.08 21.86
N ALA A 58 1.46 -5.62 22.82
CA ALA A 58 2.51 -6.60 22.57
C ALA A 58 2.02 -7.82 21.78
N ILE A 59 0.76 -8.23 21.98
CA ILE A 59 0.09 -9.32 21.26
C ILE A 59 0.01 -9.01 19.77
N ASN A 60 -0.57 -7.88 19.39
CA ASN A 60 -0.71 -7.46 18.00
C ASN A 60 0.65 -7.25 17.32
N LYS A 61 1.65 -6.70 18.03
CA LYS A 61 3.02 -6.59 17.52
C LYS A 61 3.65 -7.96 17.24
N SER A 62 3.49 -8.91 18.14
CA SER A 62 4.10 -10.24 18.03
C SER A 62 3.46 -11.03 16.89
N ILE A 63 2.13 -11.04 16.81
CA ILE A 63 1.40 -11.70 15.71
C ILE A 63 1.72 -11.03 14.38
N GLY A 64 1.77 -9.70 14.36
CA GLY A 64 2.18 -8.94 13.17
C GLY A 64 3.55 -9.38 12.67
N LYS A 65 4.56 -9.46 13.55
CA LYS A 65 5.91 -9.92 13.19
C LYS A 65 5.96 -11.37 12.71
N MET A 66 5.22 -12.28 13.35
CA MET A 66 5.18 -13.69 12.96
C MET A 66 4.48 -13.93 11.61
N THR A 67 3.47 -13.12 11.30
CA THR A 67 2.66 -13.28 10.08
C THR A 67 3.11 -12.38 8.93
N TYR A 68 4.06 -11.48 9.17
CA TYR A 68 4.65 -10.61 8.15
C TYR A 68 5.50 -11.44 7.18
N LYS A 69 4.84 -12.01 6.18
CA LYS A 69 5.47 -12.30 4.89
C LYS A 69 5.54 -10.96 4.18
N GLY A 70 6.71 -10.33 4.14
CA GLY A 70 6.88 -9.11 3.37
C GLY A 70 6.51 -9.40 1.93
N ASP A 71 5.53 -8.66 1.39
CA ASP A 71 5.43 -8.49 -0.05
C ASP A 71 6.75 -7.84 -0.46
N LYS A 72 7.65 -8.64 -1.03
CA LYS A 72 8.77 -8.09 -1.78
C LYS A 72 8.13 -7.41 -2.99
N PRO A 73 8.23 -6.09 -3.16
CA PRO A 73 8.01 -5.54 -4.48
C PRO A 73 9.03 -6.20 -5.40
N GLU A 74 8.51 -6.78 -6.46
CA GLU A 74 9.21 -7.53 -7.47
C GLU A 74 10.25 -6.61 -8.13
N ASP A 75 11.40 -7.18 -8.44
CA ASP A 75 12.63 -6.53 -8.90
C ASP A 75 12.37 -5.36 -9.88
N GLU A 76 12.94 -4.17 -9.59
CA GLU A 76 13.22 -3.20 -10.65
C GLU A 76 14.26 -3.85 -11.59
N PRO A 77 13.95 -4.08 -12.88
CA PRO A 77 14.94 -4.57 -13.81
C PRO A 77 16.03 -3.51 -13.97
N GLY A 78 17.28 -3.98 -13.88
CA GLY A 78 18.49 -3.18 -13.97
C GLY A 78 18.43 -2.14 -15.08
N LYS A 79 18.81 -0.92 -14.70
CA LYS A 79 19.33 0.06 -15.65
C LYS A 79 20.84 -0.17 -15.75
N ASP A 80 21.22 -0.96 -16.74
CA ASP A 80 22.54 -0.85 -17.38
C ASP A 80 22.61 0.46 -18.20
#